data_AF-A0A7S2JQS3-F1
#
_entry.id   AF-A0A7S2JQS3-F1
#
_cell.length_a   1.000
_cell.length_b   1.000
_cell.length_c   1.000
_cell.angle_alpha   90.00
_cell.angle_beta   90.00
_cell.angle_gamma   90.00
#
_symmetry.space_group_name_H-M   'P 1'
#
loop_
_entity.id
_entity.type
_entity.pdbx_description
1 polymer ?
#
loop_
_entity_poly.entity_id
_entity_poly.type
_entity_poly.pdbx_seq_one_letter_code
_entity_poly.pdbx_strand_id
1 'polypeptide(L)'
;MASRTTTSNLTDYPKVGMLVDLRDPEGIWSGASIVKVSEHARTGSSTRTGVTVELKYYGWDTTWNETITWDNQSRDNYDRMAKLFTYSRKAKCMVRLFHKGRKSLAKTKSAKGKNRATSEFWPCIVYFRMPEPSPVAEKLGTGMKYNYISSELLKMEPKVYVEPYAADVLQKKQRYALDEGDGVWIKATEIFQFDMDLIENPKAGFNDALKEAQCDLTTHDLESNNIFESGSLLCNKYLVRAVG
;
A
#
# COMPACT_ATOMS: atom_id res chain seq x y z
N MET A 1 28.67 -25.72 1.60
CA MET A 1 27.22 -25.66 1.35
C MET A 1 26.54 -25.17 2.62
N ALA A 2 26.20 -23.88 2.70
CA ALA A 2 25.45 -23.35 3.83
C ALA A 2 23.96 -23.60 3.57
N SER A 3 23.36 -24.56 4.28
CA SER A 3 21.91 -24.69 4.37
C SER A 3 21.39 -23.48 5.14
N ARG A 4 20.98 -22.43 4.41
CA ARG A 4 20.28 -21.29 5.00
C ARG A 4 18.79 -21.63 4.99
N THR A 5 18.29 -22.07 6.14
CA THR A 5 16.88 -21.97 6.50
C THR A 5 16.47 -20.51 6.32
N THR A 6 15.71 -20.22 5.27
CA THR A 6 14.76 -19.12 5.31
C THR A 6 13.83 -19.44 6.48
N THR A 7 14.06 -18.81 7.63
CA THR A 7 13.16 -18.82 8.77
C THR A 7 12.16 -17.70 8.55
N SER A 8 10.86 -18.01 8.66
CA SER A 8 9.80 -17.01 8.42
C SER A 8 10.10 -15.84 9.35
N ASN A 9 10.05 -14.62 8.83
CA ASN A 9 10.17 -13.48 9.71
C ASN A 9 8.90 -13.31 10.57
N LEU A 10 7.81 -14.04 10.27
CA LEU A 10 6.62 -14.15 11.12
C LEU A 10 6.91 -15.09 12.30
N THR A 11 7.43 -14.50 13.38
CA THR A 11 7.77 -15.19 14.62
C THR A 11 6.61 -15.30 15.60
N ASP A 12 5.58 -14.48 15.41
CA ASP A 12 4.53 -14.27 16.40
C ASP A 12 3.28 -15.08 16.03
N TYR A 13 2.47 -15.42 17.04
CA TYR A 13 1.17 -16.03 16.82
C TYR A 13 0.24 -15.03 16.12
N PRO A 14 -0.58 -15.45 15.13
CA PRO A 14 -1.38 -14.50 14.37
C PRO A 14 -2.47 -13.91 15.25
N LYS A 15 -2.79 -12.63 15.01
CA LYS A 15 -3.84 -11.90 15.71
C LYS A 15 -4.66 -11.11 14.72
N VAL A 16 -5.96 -10.97 14.98
CA VAL A 16 -6.82 -10.05 14.23
C VAL A 16 -6.25 -8.63 14.34
N GLY A 17 -6.19 -7.92 13.23
CA GLY A 17 -5.56 -6.60 13.10
C GLY A 17 -4.05 -6.63 12.88
N MET A 18 -3.38 -7.80 12.95
CA MET A 18 -1.97 -7.90 12.58
C MET A 18 -1.81 -7.62 11.08
N LEU A 19 -0.80 -6.82 10.77
CA LEU A 19 -0.50 -6.41 9.41
C LEU A 19 0.61 -7.27 8.82
N VAL A 20 0.47 -7.64 7.55
CA VAL A 20 1.41 -8.52 6.84
C VAL A 20 1.58 -8.07 5.39
N ASP A 21 2.69 -8.48 4.78
CA ASP A 21 2.81 -8.49 3.32
C ASP A 21 2.33 -9.84 2.81
N LEU A 22 1.49 -9.82 1.77
CA LEU A 22 0.93 -10.99 1.12
C LEU A 22 1.26 -10.95 -0.38
N ARG A 23 1.79 -12.06 -0.89
CA ARG A 23 2.10 -12.26 -2.31
C ARG A 23 0.93 -12.93 -3.02
N ASP A 24 0.45 -12.31 -4.09
CA ASP A 24 -0.55 -12.89 -4.99
C ASP A 24 0.07 -13.96 -5.93
N PRO A 25 -0.76 -14.74 -6.66
CA PRO A 25 -0.26 -15.74 -7.62
C PRO A 25 0.62 -15.17 -8.75
N GLU A 26 0.46 -13.89 -9.07
CA GLU A 26 1.25 -13.16 -10.06
C GLU A 26 2.63 -12.77 -9.53
N GLY A 27 2.89 -12.94 -8.24
CA GLY A 27 4.16 -12.59 -7.60
C GLY A 27 4.27 -11.11 -7.26
N ILE A 28 3.15 -10.43 -6.97
CA ILE A 28 3.10 -9.07 -6.47
C ILE A 28 2.81 -9.09 -4.97
N TRP A 29 3.68 -8.44 -4.21
CA TRP A 29 3.52 -8.21 -2.78
C TRP A 29 2.64 -7.00 -2.52
N SER A 30 1.63 -7.20 -1.68
CA SER A 30 0.67 -6.17 -1.25
C SER A 30 0.51 -6.20 0.26
N GLY A 31 0.24 -5.04 0.87
CA GLY A 31 -0.10 -4.98 2.29
C GLY A 31 -1.49 -5.57 2.55
N ALA A 32 -1.62 -6.28 3.65
CA ALA A 32 -2.88 -6.87 4.11
C ALA A 32 -2.99 -6.84 5.64
N SER A 33 -4.20 -7.07 6.14
CA SER A 33 -4.48 -7.25 7.56
C SER A 33 -5.19 -8.57 7.82
N ILE A 34 -4.86 -9.23 8.94
CA ILE A 34 -5.58 -10.41 9.40
C ILE A 34 -6.94 -9.96 9.94
N VAL A 35 -8.03 -10.39 9.31
CA VAL A 35 -9.40 -10.08 9.74
C VAL A 35 -10.02 -11.19 10.57
N LYS A 36 -9.51 -12.42 10.44
CA LYS A 36 -9.98 -13.59 11.19
C LYS A 36 -8.85 -14.56 11.44
N VAL A 37 -8.84 -15.17 12.63
CA VAL A 37 -7.98 -16.31 12.97
C VAL A 37 -8.87 -17.49 13.31
N SER A 38 -8.55 -18.67 12.80
CA SER A 38 -9.30 -19.90 13.09
C SER A 38 -8.35 -21.04 13.39
N GLU A 39 -8.62 -21.75 14.48
CA GLU A 39 -7.86 -22.89 14.94
C GLU A 39 -8.63 -24.17 14.66
N HIS A 40 -7.95 -25.17 14.11
CA HIS A 40 -8.56 -26.45 13.76
C HIS A 40 -7.70 -27.58 14.34
N ALA A 41 -8.34 -28.63 14.83
CA ALA A 41 -7.62 -29.84 15.18
C ALA A 41 -7.01 -30.45 13.91
N ARG A 42 -5.70 -30.76 13.90
CA ARG A 42 -5.14 -31.55 12.82
C ARG A 42 -5.76 -32.95 12.85
N THR A 43 -6.29 -33.40 11.72
CA THR A 43 -6.76 -34.76 11.55
C THR A 43 -5.57 -35.72 11.60
N GLY A 44 -5.50 -36.53 12.66
CA GLY A 44 -4.38 -37.42 12.96
C GLY A 44 -3.81 -37.13 14.36
N SER A 45 -3.21 -38.13 15.01
CA SER A 45 -2.87 -38.15 16.46
C SER A 45 -1.83 -37.11 16.94
N SER A 46 -1.62 -36.01 16.23
CA SER A 46 -0.73 -34.93 16.63
C SER A 46 -1.48 -33.93 17.52
N THR A 47 -0.90 -33.59 18.68
CA THR A 47 -1.35 -32.54 19.60
C THR A 47 -1.25 -31.12 19.04
N ARG A 48 -0.95 -30.94 17.74
CA ARG A 48 -0.78 -29.63 17.10
C ARG A 48 -2.08 -29.17 16.45
N THR A 49 -2.61 -28.04 16.90
CA THR A 49 -3.66 -27.30 16.20
C THR A 49 -3.09 -26.65 14.94
N GLY A 50 -3.79 -26.79 13.82
CA GLY A 50 -3.54 -26.00 12.63
C GLY A 50 -4.18 -24.63 12.79
N VAL A 51 -3.52 -23.58 12.28
CA VAL A 51 -4.04 -22.21 12.34
C VAL A 51 -4.21 -21.70 10.92
N THR A 52 -5.39 -21.19 10.61
CA THR A 52 -5.68 -20.48 9.36
C THR A 52 -6.02 -19.03 9.66
N VAL A 53 -5.60 -18.13 8.78
CA VAL A 53 -5.90 -16.71 8.87
C VAL A 53 -6.64 -16.27 7.62
N GLU A 54 -7.66 -15.43 7.79
CA GLU A 54 -8.31 -14.71 6.70
C GLU A 54 -7.68 -13.32 6.60
N LEU A 55 -7.27 -12.95 5.40
CA LEU A 55 -6.51 -11.74 5.11
C LEU A 55 -7.33 -10.82 4.21
N LYS A 56 -7.39 -9.53 4.57
CA LYS A 56 -7.96 -8.47 3.73
C LYS A 56 -6.84 -7.61 3.16
N TYR A 57 -6.73 -7.56 1.83
CA TYR A 57 -5.79 -6.70 1.13
C TYR A 57 -6.17 -5.21 1.27
N TYR A 58 -5.17 -4.33 1.37
CA TYR A 58 -5.42 -2.89 1.42
C TYR A 58 -6.00 -2.36 0.11
N GLY A 59 -7.06 -1.57 0.23
CA GLY A 59 -7.78 -0.99 -0.90
C GLY A 59 -8.68 -1.94 -1.68
N TRP A 60 -8.71 -3.23 -1.35
CA TRP A 60 -9.59 -4.18 -2.01
C TRP A 60 -10.81 -4.48 -1.13
N ASP A 61 -11.93 -4.76 -1.80
CA ASP A 61 -13.14 -5.19 -1.11
C ASP A 61 -12.98 -6.62 -0.54
N THR A 62 -13.96 -7.04 0.26
CA THR A 62 -13.91 -8.35 0.93
C THR A 62 -14.01 -9.56 0.00
N THR A 63 -14.36 -9.38 -1.27
CA THR A 63 -14.37 -10.48 -2.25
C THR A 63 -12.96 -10.94 -2.61
N TRP A 64 -11.96 -10.10 -2.33
CA TRP A 64 -10.53 -10.42 -2.47
C TRP A 64 -9.93 -11.05 -1.23
N ASN A 65 -10.71 -11.27 -0.16
CA ASN A 65 -10.18 -11.90 1.04
C ASN A 65 -9.68 -13.32 0.72
N GLU A 66 -8.50 -13.66 1.23
CA GLU A 66 -7.92 -14.99 1.10
C GLU A 66 -7.76 -15.64 2.46
N THR A 67 -8.03 -16.95 2.54
CA THR A 67 -7.71 -17.76 3.72
C THR A 67 -6.45 -18.55 3.49
N ILE A 68 -5.44 -18.34 4.35
CA ILE A 68 -4.12 -18.97 4.25
C ILE A 68 -3.81 -19.72 5.54
N THR A 69 -3.08 -20.83 5.42
CA THR A 69 -2.59 -21.55 6.60
C THR A 69 -1.39 -20.80 7.17
N TRP A 70 -1.43 -20.45 8.46
CA TRP A 70 -0.36 -19.75 9.17
C TRP A 70 0.86 -20.64 9.43
N ASP A 71 0.76 -21.94 9.19
CA ASP A 71 1.84 -22.86 9.51
C ASP A 71 3.11 -22.54 8.70
N ASN A 72 4.23 -22.42 9.43
CA ASN A 72 5.55 -22.15 8.86
C ASN A 72 6.18 -23.41 8.21
N GLN A 73 5.42 -24.49 8.00
CA GLN A 73 5.94 -25.79 7.57
C GLN A 73 5.49 -26.19 6.15
N SER A 74 4.38 -25.65 5.65
CA SER A 74 3.96 -25.81 4.27
C SER A 74 4.76 -24.86 3.37
N ARG A 75 5.60 -25.45 2.50
CA ARG A 75 6.41 -24.69 1.52
C ARG A 75 5.56 -23.70 0.72
N ASP A 76 4.34 -24.07 0.38
CA ASP A 76 3.48 -23.28 -0.50
C ASP A 76 2.93 -21.99 0.15
N ASN A 77 2.72 -21.99 1.48
CA ASN A 77 2.23 -20.81 2.20
C ASN A 77 3.36 -19.98 2.81
N TYR A 78 4.45 -20.65 3.18
CA TYR A 78 5.64 -20.03 3.75
C TYR A 78 6.22 -18.93 2.83
N ASP A 79 6.15 -19.12 1.51
CA ASP A 79 6.68 -18.17 0.53
C ASP A 79 5.71 -17.02 0.17
N ARG A 80 4.46 -17.03 0.69
CA ARG A 80 3.44 -16.04 0.33
C ARG A 80 3.21 -14.96 1.38
N MET A 81 3.68 -15.14 2.61
CA MET A 81 3.46 -14.15 3.68
C MET A 81 4.77 -13.69 4.30
N ALA A 82 4.86 -12.41 4.63
CA ALA A 82 5.97 -11.83 5.36
C ALA A 82 5.47 -10.78 6.36
N LYS A 83 6.31 -10.39 7.33
CA LYS A 83 6.03 -9.19 8.14
C LYS A 83 5.76 -7.99 7.23
N LEU A 84 4.82 -7.13 7.62
CA LEU A 84 4.49 -5.92 6.85
C LEU A 84 5.75 -5.10 6.54
N PHE A 85 5.84 -4.58 5.32
CA PHE A 85 6.97 -3.81 4.77
C PHE A 85 8.28 -4.58 4.61
N THR A 86 8.23 -5.91 4.64
CA THR A 86 9.37 -6.71 4.18
C THR A 86 9.59 -6.46 2.68
N TYR A 87 8.51 -6.54 1.91
CA TYR A 87 8.50 -6.39 0.47
C TYR A 87 7.68 -5.21 0.01
N SER A 88 6.50 -4.96 0.61
CA SER A 88 5.72 -3.76 0.29
C SER A 88 6.39 -2.49 0.86
N ARG A 89 5.91 -1.32 0.43
CA ARG A 89 6.37 -0.03 0.96
C ARG A 89 5.19 0.89 1.21
N LYS A 90 5.36 1.81 2.14
CA LYS A 90 4.47 2.96 2.30
C LYS A 90 5.26 4.25 2.44
N ALA A 91 4.72 5.34 1.92
CA ALA A 91 5.33 6.66 2.06
C ALA A 91 4.29 7.73 2.39
N LYS A 92 4.73 8.79 3.08
CA LYS A 92 3.96 10.02 3.24
C LYS A 92 4.08 10.85 1.99
N CYS A 93 2.95 11.27 1.46
CA CYS A 93 2.88 12.09 0.27
C CYS A 93 1.82 13.17 0.40
N MET A 94 1.95 14.23 -0.40
CA MET A 94 0.84 15.12 -0.70
C MET A 94 0.05 14.53 -1.86
N VAL A 95 -1.25 14.33 -1.68
CA VAL A 95 -2.10 13.74 -2.71
C VAL A 95 -3.18 14.74 -3.13
N ARG A 96 -3.36 14.93 -4.43
CA ARG A 96 -4.52 15.67 -4.95
C ARG A 96 -5.78 14.80 -4.84
N LEU A 97 -6.35 14.79 -3.64
CA LEU A 97 -7.47 13.94 -3.28
C LEU A 97 -8.82 14.48 -3.79
N PHE A 98 -8.91 15.79 -4.05
CA PHE A 98 -10.17 16.44 -4.38
C PHE A 98 -10.11 17.16 -5.73
N HIS A 99 -10.49 16.49 -6.81
CA HIS A 99 -10.68 17.17 -8.08
C HIS A 99 -11.93 18.05 -7.99
N LYS A 100 -11.75 19.38 -8.11
CA LYS A 100 -12.87 20.20 -8.56
C LYS A 100 -13.23 19.68 -9.94
N GLY A 101 -14.44 19.15 -10.11
CA GLY A 101 -14.92 18.63 -11.40
C GLY A 101 -14.48 19.57 -12.51
N ARG A 102 -13.83 19.02 -13.55
CA ARG A 102 -13.05 19.67 -14.64
C ARG A 102 -13.71 20.87 -15.37
N LYS A 103 -14.87 21.36 -14.93
CA LYS A 103 -15.61 22.47 -15.53
C LYS A 103 -15.14 23.87 -15.10
N SER A 104 -14.11 24.06 -14.26
CA SER A 104 -13.63 25.42 -13.90
C SER A 104 -12.15 25.71 -14.21
N LEU A 105 -11.61 25.14 -15.29
CA LEU A 105 -10.40 25.66 -15.94
C LEU A 105 -10.71 26.66 -17.07
N ALA A 106 -11.99 27.03 -17.22
CA ALA A 106 -12.33 28.29 -17.87
C ALA A 106 -11.84 29.41 -16.96
N LYS A 107 -10.69 29.99 -17.31
CA LYS A 107 -10.17 31.27 -16.81
C LYS A 107 -11.28 32.33 -16.87
N THR A 108 -12.13 32.43 -15.86
CA THR A 108 -12.80 33.69 -15.57
C THR A 108 -11.73 34.57 -14.95
N LYS A 109 -11.15 35.44 -15.79
CA LYS A 109 -10.47 36.66 -15.36
C LYS A 109 -11.47 37.51 -14.58
N SER A 110 -11.78 37.14 -13.34
CA SER A 110 -12.58 37.97 -12.47
C SER A 110 -11.68 39.07 -11.93
N ALA A 111 -11.87 40.27 -12.47
CA ALA A 111 -11.32 41.48 -11.90
C ALA A 111 -11.85 41.65 -10.47
N LYS A 112 -10.92 41.82 -9.52
CA LYS A 112 -11.17 42.31 -8.15
C LYS A 112 -11.99 41.43 -7.17
N GLY A 113 -11.92 40.11 -7.27
CA GLY A 113 -12.34 39.21 -6.18
C GLY A 113 -11.32 38.12 -5.94
N LYS A 114 -10.65 38.11 -4.78
CA LYS A 114 -9.73 37.03 -4.37
C LYS A 114 -10.49 35.72 -4.18
N ASN A 115 -10.83 35.03 -5.26
CA ASN A 115 -11.21 33.62 -5.20
C ASN A 115 -9.94 32.83 -4.89
N ARG A 116 -9.60 32.75 -3.61
CA ARG A 116 -8.55 31.86 -3.10
C ARG A 116 -8.99 30.43 -3.39
N ALA A 117 -8.37 29.81 -4.39
CA ALA A 117 -8.53 28.38 -4.60
C ALA A 117 -8.05 27.69 -3.31
N THR A 118 -8.96 26.99 -2.64
CA THR A 118 -8.60 26.09 -1.55
C THR A 118 -7.76 24.94 -2.10
N SER A 119 -6.72 24.56 -1.35
CA SER A 119 -5.83 23.47 -1.72
C SER A 119 -6.62 22.18 -2.00
N GLU A 120 -6.33 21.56 -3.15
CA GLU A 120 -6.87 20.24 -3.54
C GLU A 120 -6.06 19.09 -2.92
N PHE A 121 -4.95 19.43 -2.25
CA PHE A 121 -4.03 18.47 -1.67
C PHE A 121 -4.41 18.08 -0.25
N TRP A 122 -4.13 16.84 0.09
CA TRP A 122 -4.28 16.27 1.43
C TRP A 122 -3.06 15.41 1.77
N PRO A 123 -2.59 15.41 3.03
CA PRO A 123 -1.54 14.50 3.49
C PRO A 123 -2.08 13.07 3.47
N CYS A 124 -1.41 12.15 2.79
CA CYS A 124 -1.82 10.75 2.72
C CYS A 124 -0.65 9.79 2.93
N ILE A 125 -0.98 8.58 3.37
CA ILE A 125 -0.14 7.39 3.24
C ILE A 125 -0.39 6.80 1.86
N VAL A 126 0.67 6.54 1.10
CA VAL A 126 0.60 5.85 -0.19
C VAL A 126 1.15 4.45 -0.01
N TYR A 127 0.40 3.43 -0.45
CA TYR A 127 0.79 2.03 -0.37
C TYR A 127 1.33 1.56 -1.72
N PHE A 128 2.61 1.20 -1.77
CA PHE A 128 3.25 0.64 -2.95
C PHE A 128 3.24 -0.87 -2.93
N ARG A 129 2.69 -1.45 -4.00
CA ARG A 129 2.81 -2.86 -4.33
C ARG A 129 4.15 -3.09 -5.03
N MET A 130 4.75 -4.25 -4.78
CA MET A 130 6.14 -4.51 -5.15
C MET A 130 6.26 -5.89 -5.81
N PRO A 131 7.05 -6.06 -6.88
CA PRO A 131 7.24 -7.37 -7.49
C PRO A 131 8.07 -8.26 -6.57
N GLU A 132 7.91 -9.58 -6.69
CA GLU A 132 8.80 -10.56 -6.07
C GLU A 132 10.27 -10.28 -6.43
N PRO A 133 11.18 -10.13 -5.45
CA PRO A 133 12.57 -9.82 -5.72
C PRO A 133 13.28 -10.96 -6.49
N SER A 134 14.01 -10.58 -7.55
CA SER A 134 14.68 -11.49 -8.51
C SER A 134 15.53 -12.62 -7.89
N PRO A 135 16.32 -12.40 -6.82
CA PRO A 135 17.15 -13.46 -6.24
C PRO A 135 16.37 -14.63 -5.62
N VAL A 136 15.09 -14.43 -5.28
CA VAL A 136 14.19 -15.48 -4.79
C VAL A 136 13.57 -16.22 -5.98
N ALA A 137 13.15 -15.45 -6.99
CA ALA A 137 12.58 -15.99 -8.22
C ALA A 137 13.58 -16.95 -8.92
N GLU A 138 14.85 -16.56 -9.07
CA GLU A 138 15.90 -17.39 -9.68
C GLU A 138 16.12 -18.71 -8.95
N LYS A 139 16.03 -18.71 -7.62
CA LYS A 139 16.21 -19.92 -6.78
C LYS A 139 15.08 -20.92 -6.92
N LEU A 140 13.87 -20.47 -7.25
CA LEU A 140 12.70 -21.34 -7.43
C LEU A 140 12.65 -22.01 -8.82
N GLY A 141 13.64 -21.76 -9.70
CA GLY A 141 13.65 -22.28 -11.08
C GLY A 141 12.56 -21.65 -11.97
N THR A 142 11.82 -20.68 -11.45
CA THR A 142 10.74 -19.94 -12.11
C THR A 142 11.14 -18.50 -12.45
N GLY A 143 12.40 -18.15 -12.19
CA GLY A 143 12.82 -16.79 -11.84
C GLY A 143 12.74 -15.71 -12.89
N MET A 144 12.90 -16.07 -14.17
CA MET A 144 12.77 -15.07 -15.22
C MET A 144 11.31 -14.74 -15.55
N LYS A 145 10.37 -15.68 -15.37
CA LYS A 145 9.00 -15.50 -15.86
C LYS A 145 8.13 -14.67 -14.91
N TYR A 146 8.16 -14.96 -13.61
CA TYR A 146 7.30 -14.27 -12.64
C TYR A 146 7.72 -12.83 -12.39
N ASN A 147 9.03 -12.57 -12.21
CA ASN A 147 9.52 -11.22 -11.98
C ASN A 147 9.22 -10.29 -13.17
N TYR A 148 9.35 -10.79 -14.40
CA TYR A 148 8.97 -10.03 -15.59
C TYR A 148 7.47 -9.73 -15.60
N ILE A 149 6.61 -10.73 -15.37
CA ILE A 149 5.15 -10.55 -15.41
C ILE A 149 4.68 -9.57 -14.33
N SER A 150 5.08 -9.76 -13.07
CA SER A 150 4.67 -8.86 -11.97
C SER A 150 5.16 -7.43 -12.20
N SER A 151 6.40 -7.27 -12.69
CA SER A 151 6.93 -5.95 -13.02
C SER A 151 6.17 -5.27 -14.15
N GLU A 152 5.82 -5.99 -15.22
CA GLU A 152 5.05 -5.44 -16.33
C GLU A 152 3.61 -5.10 -15.91
N LEU A 153 2.98 -5.93 -15.07
CA LEU A 153 1.65 -5.65 -14.51
C LEU A 153 1.65 -4.35 -13.68
N LEU A 154 2.61 -4.20 -12.76
CA LEU A 154 2.75 -3.02 -11.92
C LEU A 154 3.07 -1.74 -12.74
N LYS A 155 3.85 -1.86 -13.82
CA LYS A 155 4.11 -0.75 -14.77
C LYS A 155 2.86 -0.30 -15.51
N MET A 156 1.91 -1.20 -15.74
CA MET A 156 0.63 -0.88 -16.37
C MET A 156 -0.39 -0.33 -15.38
N GLU A 157 -0.18 -0.50 -14.07
CA GLU A 157 -1.14 -0.06 -13.05
C GLU A 157 -1.19 1.48 -12.98
N PRO A 158 -2.30 2.11 -13.38
CA PRO A 158 -2.38 3.57 -13.46
C PRO A 158 -2.76 4.20 -12.12
N LYS A 159 -3.14 3.36 -11.16
CA LYS A 159 -3.69 3.76 -9.88
C LYS A 159 -2.89 3.17 -8.73
N VAL A 160 -3.09 3.76 -7.58
CA VAL A 160 -2.43 3.39 -6.33
C VAL A 160 -3.38 3.68 -5.19
N TYR A 161 -3.32 2.82 -4.19
CA TYR A 161 -4.12 2.97 -3.00
C TYR A 161 -3.48 3.98 -2.05
N VAL A 162 -4.30 4.91 -1.56
CA VAL A 162 -3.86 5.91 -0.58
C VAL A 162 -4.86 6.01 0.56
N GLU A 163 -4.36 6.30 1.76
CA GLU A 163 -5.17 6.59 2.95
C GLU A 163 -4.90 8.03 3.40
N PRO A 164 -5.93 8.88 3.52
CA PRO A 164 -5.77 10.21 4.07
C PRO A 164 -5.49 10.17 5.56
N TYR A 165 -4.49 10.94 6.02
CA TYR A 165 -4.31 11.20 7.45
C TYR A 165 -5.53 11.94 8.00
N ALA A 166 -5.93 11.62 9.23
CA ALA A 166 -7.13 12.16 9.88
C ALA A 166 -8.39 12.08 8.99
N ALA A 167 -8.72 10.90 8.44
CA ALA A 167 -9.89 10.74 7.57
C ALA A 167 -11.22 11.22 8.20
N ASP A 168 -11.29 11.20 9.53
CA ASP A 168 -12.41 11.65 10.36
C ASP A 168 -12.59 13.18 10.43
N VAL A 169 -11.65 13.99 9.92
CA VAL A 169 -11.82 15.45 9.81
C VAL A 169 -12.22 15.89 8.40
N LEU A 170 -12.21 14.96 7.43
CA LEU A 170 -12.69 15.22 6.08
C LEU A 170 -14.18 15.59 6.09
N GLN A 171 -14.58 16.51 5.21
CA GLN A 171 -15.99 16.86 5.05
C GLN A 171 -16.78 15.65 4.55
N LYS A 172 -18.07 15.57 4.91
CA LYS A 172 -18.94 14.44 4.53
C LYS A 172 -18.89 14.09 3.04
N LYS A 173 -18.87 15.11 2.17
CA LYS A 173 -18.75 14.94 0.70
C LYS A 173 -17.43 14.32 0.25
N GLN A 174 -16.35 14.57 0.99
CA GLN A 174 -15.03 14.03 0.73
C GLN A 174 -14.91 12.59 1.21
N ARG A 175 -15.51 12.24 2.35
CA ARG A 175 -15.55 10.86 2.85
C ARG A 175 -16.33 9.91 1.95
N TYR A 176 -17.37 10.39 1.27
CA TYR A 176 -18.08 9.58 0.28
C TYR A 176 -17.22 9.16 -0.92
N ALA A 177 -16.06 9.77 -1.12
CA ALA A 177 -15.11 9.37 -2.16
C ALA A 177 -14.10 8.32 -1.67
N LEU A 178 -14.14 7.93 -0.39
CA LEU A 178 -13.32 6.86 0.17
C LEU A 178 -14.03 5.52 -0.01
N ASP A 179 -13.24 4.49 -0.29
CA ASP A 179 -13.67 3.09 -0.46
C ASP A 179 -13.89 2.41 0.91
N GLU A 180 -14.23 1.11 0.91
CA GLU A 180 -14.39 0.29 2.13
C GLU A 180 -13.06 0.07 2.89
N GLY A 181 -12.56 1.10 3.55
CA GLY A 181 -11.33 1.03 4.34
C GLY A 181 -10.65 2.37 4.57
N ASP A 182 -11.41 3.47 4.59
CA ASP A 182 -10.93 4.84 4.81
C ASP A 182 -9.93 5.40 3.77
N GLY A 183 -9.48 4.60 2.79
CA GLY A 183 -8.64 5.01 1.67
C GLY A 183 -9.35 5.08 0.31
N VAL A 184 -8.60 5.32 -0.76
CA VAL A 184 -9.12 5.40 -2.14
C VAL A 184 -8.05 5.07 -3.18
N TRP A 185 -8.45 4.47 -4.30
CA TRP A 185 -7.60 4.31 -5.48
C TRP A 185 -7.53 5.58 -6.34
N ILE A 186 -6.41 6.28 -6.29
CA ILE A 186 -6.15 7.48 -7.10
C ILE A 186 -5.18 7.19 -8.25
N LYS A 187 -5.12 8.08 -9.24
CA LYS A 187 -4.10 7.97 -10.29
C LYS A 187 -2.72 8.27 -9.71
N ALA A 188 -1.72 7.51 -10.13
CA ALA A 188 -0.32 7.73 -9.76
C ALA A 188 0.19 9.16 -10.06
N THR A 189 -0.42 9.85 -11.04
CA THR A 189 -0.10 11.24 -11.39
C THR A 189 -0.61 12.28 -10.40
N GLU A 190 -1.36 11.86 -9.38
CA GLU A 190 -1.94 12.73 -8.35
C GLU A 190 -1.16 12.65 -7.02
N ILE A 191 -0.06 11.90 -6.99
CA ILE A 191 0.88 11.83 -5.86
C ILE A 191 2.01 12.82 -6.08
N PHE A 192 2.35 13.54 -5.01
CA PHE A 192 3.42 14.50 -4.93
C PHE A 192 4.24 14.25 -3.67
N GLN A 193 5.49 14.73 -3.67
CA GLN A 193 6.32 14.72 -2.46
C GLN A 193 5.57 15.39 -1.30
N PHE A 194 5.92 14.99 -0.06
CA PHE A 194 5.43 15.64 1.15
C PHE A 194 5.98 17.07 1.29
N ASP A 195 5.45 17.99 0.48
CA ASP A 195 5.91 19.37 0.37
C ASP A 195 4.80 20.35 0.76
N MET A 196 5.11 21.19 1.75
CA MET A 196 4.20 22.18 2.30
C MET A 196 3.99 23.38 1.38
N ASP A 197 4.93 23.65 0.47
CA ASP A 197 4.86 24.78 -0.46
C ASP A 197 3.75 24.58 -1.51
N LEU A 198 3.25 23.36 -1.67
CA LEU A 198 2.11 23.04 -2.55
C LEU A 198 0.76 23.54 -2.00
N ILE A 199 0.70 24.02 -0.76
CA ILE A 199 -0.56 24.30 -0.06
C ILE A 199 -0.86 25.79 -0.06
N GLU A 200 -1.70 26.21 -1.00
CA GLU A 200 -2.35 27.52 -0.94
C GLU A 200 -3.74 27.38 -0.27
N ASN A 201 -3.93 28.01 0.89
CA ASN A 201 -5.20 28.04 1.62
C ASN A 201 -5.73 26.63 1.97
N PRO A 202 -5.18 25.99 3.01
CA PRO A 202 -5.57 24.64 3.40
C PRO A 202 -7.07 24.55 3.72
N LYS A 203 -7.66 23.39 3.43
CA LYS A 203 -9.06 23.10 3.81
C LYS A 203 -9.19 22.95 5.33
N ALA A 204 -10.42 23.08 5.83
CA ALA A 204 -10.72 22.76 7.24
C ALA A 204 -10.24 21.32 7.57
N GLY A 205 -9.64 21.14 8.74
CA GLY A 205 -9.09 19.87 9.21
C GLY A 205 -7.70 19.50 8.63
N PHE A 206 -7.20 20.25 7.64
CA PHE A 206 -5.89 19.96 7.03
C PHE A 206 -4.75 19.99 8.06
N ASN A 207 -4.78 20.95 8.99
CA ASN A 207 -3.72 21.06 10.02
C ASN A 207 -3.73 19.86 10.98
N ASP A 208 -4.89 19.25 11.21
CA ASP A 208 -5.00 18.05 12.06
C ASP A 208 -4.40 16.85 11.32
N ALA A 209 -4.74 16.67 10.03
CA ALA A 209 -4.13 15.67 9.17
C ALA A 209 -2.61 15.85 9.03
N LEU A 210 -2.14 17.09 8.89
CA LEU A 210 -0.72 17.40 8.83
C LEU A 210 0.00 17.03 10.13
N LYS A 211 -0.60 17.39 11.27
CA LYS A 211 -0.04 17.06 12.58
C LYS A 211 0.03 15.55 12.77
N GLU A 212 -0.99 14.81 12.36
CA GLU A 212 -1.00 13.34 12.39
C GLU A 212 0.12 12.77 11.51
N ALA A 213 0.26 13.26 10.28
CA ALA A 213 1.33 12.86 9.37
C ALA A 213 2.73 13.15 9.93
N GLN A 214 2.93 14.28 10.61
CA GLN A 214 4.19 14.64 11.28
C GLN A 214 4.50 13.74 12.48
N CYS A 215 3.47 13.30 13.21
CA CYS A 215 3.60 12.39 14.34
C CYS A 215 3.77 10.92 13.92
N ASP A 216 3.44 10.56 12.68
CA ASP A 216 3.60 9.20 12.18
C ASP A 216 5.09 8.86 11.96
N LEU A 217 5.65 8.10 12.89
CA LEU A 217 7.04 7.60 12.83
C LEU A 217 7.16 6.27 12.09
N THR A 218 6.04 5.68 11.65
CA THR A 218 6.02 4.36 11.01
C THR A 218 6.05 4.43 9.50
N THR A 219 5.85 5.61 8.93
CA THR A 219 5.84 5.88 7.49
C THR A 219 6.99 6.84 7.15
N HIS A 220 7.75 6.55 6.09
CA HIS A 220 8.84 7.42 5.65
C HIS A 220 8.35 8.47 4.66
N ASP A 221 9.06 9.60 4.56
CA ASP A 221 8.78 10.60 3.54
C ASP A 221 9.24 10.11 2.17
N LEU A 222 8.52 10.45 1.11
CA LEU A 222 8.98 10.18 -0.24
C LEU A 222 10.22 11.05 -0.55
N GLU A 223 11.36 10.43 -0.89
CA GLU A 223 12.61 11.15 -1.16
C GLU A 223 12.48 12.13 -2.35
N SER A 224 13.12 13.29 -2.23
CA SER A 224 13.17 14.32 -3.28
C SER A 224 14.02 13.83 -4.46
N ASN A 225 13.37 13.25 -5.48
CA ASN A 225 13.83 13.19 -6.89
C ASN A 225 12.83 12.51 -7.84
N ASN A 226 11.56 12.29 -7.46
CA ASN A 226 10.61 11.40 -8.17
C ASN A 226 11.13 9.96 -8.37
N ILE A 227 12.25 9.63 -7.75
CA ILE A 227 12.72 8.26 -7.58
C ILE A 227 11.92 7.81 -6.36
N PHE A 228 10.83 7.07 -6.57
CA PHE A 228 10.27 6.28 -5.47
C PHE A 228 11.43 5.41 -4.92
N GLU A 229 11.35 4.87 -3.72
CA GLU A 229 12.47 4.07 -3.20
C GLU A 229 12.87 2.95 -4.18
N SER A 230 14.17 2.62 -4.22
CA SER A 230 14.72 1.59 -5.11
C SER A 230 13.89 0.31 -5.12
N GLY A 231 13.23 0.02 -6.25
CA GLY A 231 12.37 -1.15 -6.47
C GLY A 231 10.87 -0.89 -6.56
N SER A 232 10.38 0.32 -6.26
CA SER A 232 8.96 0.66 -6.43
C SER A 232 8.61 0.84 -7.90
N LEU A 233 7.77 -0.05 -8.44
CA LEU A 233 7.25 0.05 -9.79
C LEU A 233 5.85 0.66 -9.75
N LEU A 234 5.79 1.98 -9.90
CA LEU A 234 4.51 2.69 -9.99
C LEU A 234 4.35 3.28 -11.38
N CYS A 235 3.64 2.61 -12.30
CA CYS A 235 3.45 3.10 -13.67
C CYS A 235 4.78 3.32 -14.45
N ASN A 236 4.73 3.34 -15.79
CA ASN A 236 5.92 3.60 -16.62
C ASN A 236 6.66 4.93 -16.32
N LYS A 237 6.01 5.87 -15.62
CA LYS A 237 6.60 7.18 -15.29
C LYS A 237 7.51 7.16 -14.07
N TYR A 238 7.37 6.20 -13.17
CA TYR A 238 8.07 6.20 -11.90
C TYR A 238 8.87 4.91 -11.70
N LEU A 239 9.68 4.60 -12.71
CA LEU A 239 10.49 3.40 -12.73
C LEU A 239 11.62 3.54 -11.72
N VAL A 240 11.57 2.76 -10.66
CA VAL A 240 12.70 2.65 -9.74
C VAL A 240 13.34 1.28 -9.84
N ARG A 241 14.65 1.29 -10.08
CA ARG A 241 15.46 0.07 -10.09
C ARG A 241 15.61 -0.44 -8.67
N ALA A 242 15.35 -1.73 -8.46
CA ALA A 242 15.83 -2.40 -7.25
C ALA A 242 17.36 -2.23 -7.19
N VAL A 243 17.89 -1.70 -6.09
CA VAL A 243 19.34 -1.72 -5.85
C VAL A 243 19.68 -3.18 -5.54
N GLY A 244 20.52 -3.77 -6.39
CA GLY A 244 21.06 -5.12 -6.21
C GLY A 244 22.12 -5.19 -5.13
#